data_AF-A0A356T896-F1
#
_entry.id   AF-A0A356T896-F1
#
_cell.length_a   1.000
_cell.length_b   1.000
_cell.length_c   1.000
_cell.angle_alpha   90.00
_cell.angle_beta   90.00
_cell.angle_gamma   90.00
#
_symmetry.space_group_name_H-M   'P 1'
#
loop_
_entity.id
_entity.type
_entity.pdbx_description
1 polymer ?
#
loop_
_entity_poly.entity_id
_entity_poly.type
_entity_poly.pdbx_seq_one_letter_code
_entity_poly.pdbx_strand_id
1 'polypeptide(L)'
;MQRSPLSAIFAALLLAPLLLSSSLGCGPSSTHTGGGTTAAEVRTLDEGRALELITQVLAEEAVARGPAWSVEIAPETALDVDVRLASSSFGIEWVSPQDRADLGDALPQPAPDGQLRIVPGTGEAAGAQVLLLEHSVYEFVNEREHVQSGAPGARETEVRLHRDVRDFLQYVRGQGGL
;
A
#
# COMPACT_ATOMS: atom_id res chain seq x y z
N MET A 1 -47.07 -26.92 31.51
CA MET A 1 -48.33 -26.52 30.85
C MET A 1 -47.95 -25.40 29.88
N GLN A 2 -48.13 -25.39 28.56
CA GLN A 2 -48.83 -26.16 27.51
C GLN A 2 -47.84 -26.17 26.30
N ARG A 3 -47.48 -27.29 25.66
CA ARG A 3 -48.19 -28.07 24.62
C ARG A 3 -48.68 -27.24 23.41
N SER A 4 -47.96 -27.47 22.30
CA SER A 4 -48.16 -27.45 20.82
C SER A 4 -49.59 -27.33 20.24
N PRO A 5 -49.91 -27.52 18.93
CA PRO A 5 -49.11 -27.82 17.71
C PRO A 5 -49.65 -27.18 16.39
N LEU A 6 -49.09 -27.61 15.23
CA LEU A 6 -49.73 -27.91 13.92
C LEU A 6 -49.00 -27.22 12.75
N SER A 7 -48.19 -27.96 11.99
CA SER A 7 -48.55 -28.90 10.90
C SER A 7 -48.81 -28.19 9.58
N ALA A 8 -47.90 -28.38 8.62
CA ALA A 8 -48.26 -28.53 7.22
C ALA A 8 -47.30 -29.53 6.58
N ILE A 9 -47.81 -30.75 6.43
CA ILE A 9 -47.25 -31.85 5.64
C ILE A 9 -47.72 -31.62 4.21
N PHE A 10 -46.82 -31.67 3.22
CA PHE A 10 -47.18 -32.14 1.89
C PHE A 10 -46.01 -32.90 1.28
N ALA A 11 -46.17 -34.23 1.26
CA ALA A 11 -45.34 -35.17 0.54
C ALA A 11 -45.92 -35.35 -0.86
N ALA A 12 -45.07 -35.37 -1.88
CA ALA A 12 -45.39 -35.99 -3.16
C ALA A 12 -44.12 -36.63 -3.73
N LEU A 13 -44.07 -37.96 -3.60
CA LEU A 13 -43.18 -38.85 -4.33
C LEU A 13 -43.38 -38.67 -5.84
N LEU A 14 -42.31 -38.79 -6.63
CA LEU A 14 -42.31 -39.63 -7.83
C LEU A 14 -40.89 -40.04 -8.27
N LEU A 15 -40.85 -41.28 -8.75
CA LEU A 15 -39.73 -42.19 -8.96
C LEU A 15 -38.95 -41.91 -10.27
N ALA A 16 -37.67 -42.32 -10.28
CA ALA A 16 -36.66 -42.26 -11.36
C ALA A 16 -37.01 -43.10 -12.64
N PRO A 17 -36.27 -42.98 -13.77
CA PRO A 17 -34.96 -43.66 -13.94
C PRO A 17 -33.90 -42.98 -14.87
N LEU A 18 -32.70 -43.60 -14.86
CA LEU A 18 -31.47 -43.33 -15.64
C LEU A 18 -31.67 -43.15 -17.16
N LEU A 19 -30.72 -42.45 -17.82
CA LEU A 19 -30.05 -42.92 -19.06
C LEU A 19 -28.77 -42.12 -19.39
N LEU A 20 -27.72 -42.89 -19.66
CA LEU A 20 -26.39 -42.54 -20.16
C LEU A 20 -26.44 -41.92 -21.56
N SER A 21 -25.60 -40.92 -21.86
CA SER A 21 -25.11 -40.64 -23.23
C SER A 21 -23.82 -39.83 -23.20
N SER A 22 -22.71 -40.54 -23.36
CA SER A 22 -21.37 -40.00 -23.64
C SER A 22 -21.33 -39.47 -25.07
N SER A 23 -21.17 -38.16 -25.26
CA SER A 23 -20.74 -37.60 -26.54
C SER A 23 -19.28 -37.17 -26.44
N LEU A 24 -18.45 -37.82 -27.25
CA LEU A 24 -17.08 -37.43 -27.56
C LEU A 24 -17.10 -36.03 -28.20
N GLY A 25 -16.89 -34.99 -27.39
CA GLY A 25 -16.58 -33.66 -27.88
C GLY A 25 -15.15 -33.65 -28.39
N CYS A 26 -14.97 -33.61 -29.71
CA CYS A 26 -13.73 -33.15 -30.32
C CYS A 26 -13.46 -31.74 -29.80
N GLY A 27 -12.49 -31.61 -28.91
CA GLY A 27 -12.04 -30.31 -28.41
C GLY A 27 -11.51 -29.49 -29.59
N PRO A 28 -12.02 -28.28 -29.83
CA PRO A 28 -11.36 -27.37 -30.74
C PRO A 28 -9.94 -27.17 -30.20
N SER A 29 -8.94 -27.39 -31.06
CA SER A 29 -7.56 -27.02 -30.77
C SER A 29 -7.59 -25.56 -30.35
N SER A 30 -7.29 -25.28 -29.08
CA SER A 30 -7.06 -23.92 -28.62
C SER A 30 -5.89 -23.39 -29.43
N THR A 31 -6.19 -22.62 -30.47
CA THR A 31 -5.26 -21.72 -31.10
C THR A 31 -4.73 -20.83 -29.98
N HIS A 32 -3.49 -21.09 -29.57
CA HIS A 32 -2.69 -20.13 -28.83
C HIS A 32 -2.55 -18.91 -29.74
N THR A 33 -3.49 -17.97 -29.62
CA THR A 33 -3.33 -16.61 -30.10
C THR A 33 -2.29 -15.97 -29.17
N GLY A 34 -1.02 -16.23 -29.46
CA GLY A 34 0.06 -15.38 -28.99
C GLY A 34 -0.11 -13.99 -29.58
N GLY A 35 0.15 -12.96 -28.78
CA GLY A 35 0.23 -11.58 -29.26
C GLY A 35 -0.91 -10.66 -28.81
N GLY A 36 -1.43 -10.83 -27.60
CA GLY A 36 -2.00 -9.69 -26.87
C GLY A 36 -0.91 -9.14 -25.97
N THR A 37 -0.31 -8.00 -26.32
CA THR A 37 0.51 -7.23 -25.37
C THR A 37 -0.48 -6.64 -24.35
N THR A 38 -0.91 -7.45 -23.40
CA THR A 38 -1.63 -6.95 -22.22
C THR A 38 -0.67 -6.05 -21.48
N ALA A 39 -1.02 -4.76 -21.37
CA ALA A 39 -0.27 -3.83 -20.54
C ALA A 39 -0.14 -4.44 -19.13
N ALA A 40 1.07 -4.38 -18.55
CA ALA A 40 1.31 -4.88 -17.19
C ALA A 40 0.35 -4.22 -16.20
N GLU A 41 -0.10 -5.00 -15.22
CA GLU A 41 -0.84 -4.46 -14.09
C GLU A 41 0.15 -3.72 -13.16
N VAL A 42 0.05 -2.38 -13.14
CA VAL A 42 0.82 -1.55 -12.21
C VAL A 42 0.17 -1.60 -10.84
N ARG A 43 0.98 -1.87 -9.82
CA ARG A 43 0.58 -1.98 -8.42
C ARG A 43 1.46 -1.10 -7.55
N THR A 44 0.96 -0.68 -6.40
CA THR A 44 1.77 -0.01 -5.36
C THR A 44 1.93 -0.92 -4.15
N LEU A 45 2.90 -0.60 -3.29
CA LEU A 45 2.89 -1.15 -1.93
C LEU A 45 1.60 -0.74 -1.24
N ASP A 46 1.00 -1.67 -0.50
CA ASP A 46 -0.06 -1.33 0.44
C ASP A 46 0.53 -0.62 1.67
N GLU A 47 -0.26 0.24 2.31
CA GLU A 47 0.16 1.03 3.46
C GLU A 47 0.66 0.15 4.62
N GLY A 48 -0.04 -0.95 4.91
CA GLY A 48 0.38 -1.89 5.95
C GLY A 48 1.79 -2.42 5.69
N ARG A 49 2.06 -2.86 4.46
CA ARG A 49 3.39 -3.32 4.04
C ARG A 49 4.44 -2.22 4.08
N ALA A 50 4.10 -1.00 3.67
CA ALA A 50 5.01 0.15 3.76
C ALA A 50 5.40 0.45 5.22
N LEU A 51 4.43 0.49 6.12
CA LEU A 51 4.65 0.73 7.55
C LEU A 51 5.43 -0.39 8.25
N GLU A 52 5.24 -1.65 7.83
CA GLU A 52 6.07 -2.78 8.26
C GLU A 52 7.54 -2.57 7.87
N LEU A 53 7.80 -2.21 6.61
CA LEU A 53 9.15 -1.98 6.10
C LEU A 53 9.81 -0.78 6.78
N ILE A 54 9.08 0.32 6.97
CA ILE A 54 9.56 1.48 7.74
C ILE A 54 9.93 1.05 9.16
N THR A 55 9.06 0.30 9.84
CA THR A 55 9.32 -0.20 11.21
C THR A 55 10.53 -1.12 11.26
N GLN A 56 10.74 -1.97 10.25
CA GLN A 56 11.92 -2.82 10.14
C GLN A 56 13.20 -1.97 10.03
N VAL A 57 13.22 -0.96 9.15
CA VAL A 57 14.38 -0.08 8.98
C VAL A 57 14.71 0.64 10.28
N LEU A 58 13.70 1.16 10.99
CA LEU A 58 13.88 1.83 12.28
C LEU A 58 14.53 0.89 13.31
N ALA A 59 14.07 -0.36 13.38
CA ALA A 59 14.64 -1.36 14.27
C ALA A 59 16.10 -1.70 13.91
N GLU A 60 16.42 -1.87 12.62
CA GLU A 60 17.78 -2.10 12.14
C GLU A 60 18.73 -0.94 12.49
N GLU A 61 18.20 0.29 12.47
CA GLU A 61 18.94 1.53 12.75
C GLU A 61 18.92 1.93 14.23
N ALA A 62 18.37 1.07 15.10
CA ALA A 62 18.20 1.29 16.54
C ALA A 62 17.44 2.58 16.90
N VAL A 63 16.50 3.00 16.05
CA VAL A 63 15.63 4.16 16.27
C VAL A 63 14.29 3.70 16.81
N ALA A 64 13.86 4.27 17.94
CA ALA A 64 12.56 3.96 18.52
C ALA A 64 11.43 4.53 17.64
N ARG A 65 10.39 3.73 17.39
CA ARG A 65 9.13 4.20 16.79
C ARG A 65 8.30 4.92 17.86
N GLY A 66 8.06 6.21 17.66
CA GLY A 66 7.11 7.00 18.42
C GLY A 66 5.67 6.80 17.91
N PRO A 67 4.67 7.28 18.68
CA PRO A 67 3.28 7.23 18.25
C PRO A 67 3.03 8.15 17.05
N ALA A 68 1.98 7.83 16.27
CA ALA A 68 1.44 8.76 15.29
C ALA A 68 1.02 10.08 15.95
N TRP A 69 1.13 11.18 15.22
CA TRP A 69 0.78 12.52 15.72
C TRP A 69 0.38 13.43 14.56
N SER A 70 -0.39 14.48 14.87
CA SER A 70 -0.85 15.45 13.88
C SER A 70 0.07 16.65 13.83
N VAL A 71 0.47 17.06 12.63
CA VAL A 71 1.39 18.18 12.37
C VAL A 71 0.68 19.17 11.45
N GLU A 72 0.50 20.41 11.90
CA GLU A 72 0.03 21.48 11.02
C GLU A 72 1.09 21.76 9.96
N ILE A 73 0.73 21.70 8.68
CA ILE A 73 1.65 21.92 7.53
C ILE A 73 1.29 23.15 6.70
N ALA A 74 0.08 23.68 6.89
CA ALA A 74 -0.41 24.95 6.35
C ALA A 74 -1.55 25.47 7.25
N PRO A 75 -1.96 26.75 7.14
CA PRO A 75 -3.06 27.28 7.94
C PRO A 75 -4.30 26.37 7.87
N GLU A 76 -4.78 25.95 9.04
CA GLU A 76 -5.96 25.08 9.20
C GLU A 76 -5.83 23.70 8.49
N THR A 77 -4.61 23.30 8.10
CA THR A 77 -4.34 22.03 7.42
C THR A 77 -3.34 21.21 8.23
N ALA A 78 -3.82 20.09 8.75
CA ALA A 78 -3.00 19.15 9.51
C ALA A 78 -2.74 17.87 8.70
N LEU A 79 -1.51 17.39 8.80
CA LEU A 79 -1.07 16.09 8.32
C LEU A 79 -1.02 15.14 9.51
N ASP A 80 -1.76 14.04 9.43
CA ASP A 80 -1.59 12.93 10.36
C ASP A 80 -0.33 12.19 9.94
N VAL A 81 0.65 12.09 10.84
CA VAL A 81 1.96 11.49 10.55
C VAL A 81 2.01 10.11 11.18
N ASP A 82 2.16 9.08 10.36
CA ASP A 82 2.14 7.66 10.75
C ASP A 82 3.20 7.25 11.78
N VAL A 83 4.40 7.82 11.63
CA VAL A 83 5.58 7.41 12.39
C VAL A 83 6.36 8.61 12.87
N ARG A 84 6.36 8.84 14.18
CA ARG A 84 7.31 9.76 14.82
C ARG A 84 8.63 9.06 15.12
N LEU A 85 9.75 9.75 14.90
CA LEU A 85 11.08 9.21 15.24
C LEU A 85 11.40 9.50 16.72
N ALA A 86 11.39 8.47 17.55
CA ALA A 86 11.56 8.55 19.00
C ALA A 86 10.67 9.66 19.61
N SER A 87 11.24 10.54 20.43
CA SER A 87 10.58 11.75 20.94
C SER A 87 10.99 13.02 20.19
N SER A 88 11.58 12.90 18.99
CA SER A 88 12.10 14.02 18.20
C SER A 88 10.98 14.81 17.51
N SER A 89 11.35 15.85 16.77
CA SER A 89 10.43 16.60 15.88
C SER A 89 10.41 16.06 14.45
N PHE A 90 10.96 14.87 14.21
CA PHE A 90 10.99 14.24 12.89
C PHE A 90 9.95 13.14 12.79
N GLY A 91 9.35 13.00 11.61
CA GLY A 91 8.41 11.94 11.32
C GLY A 91 8.46 11.47 9.87
N ILE A 92 7.78 10.38 9.61
CA ILE A 92 7.60 9.76 8.29
C ILE A 92 6.10 9.56 8.10
N GLU A 93 5.63 9.97 6.93
CA GLU A 93 4.25 9.80 6.50
C GLU A 93 4.18 8.99 5.21
N TRP A 94 3.34 7.96 5.19
CA TRP A 94 2.99 7.23 3.98
C TRP A 94 1.78 7.88 3.32
N VAL A 95 2.03 8.69 2.30
CA VAL A 95 0.96 9.42 1.63
C VAL A 95 0.18 8.49 0.72
N SER A 96 -1.05 8.17 1.12
CA SER A 96 -2.00 7.36 0.38
C SER A 96 -2.72 8.17 -0.71
N PRO A 97 -3.44 7.49 -1.64
CA PRO A 97 -4.31 8.20 -2.59
C PRO A 97 -5.36 9.09 -1.90
N GLN A 98 -5.82 8.69 -0.70
CA GLN A 98 -6.82 9.43 0.05
C GLN A 98 -6.22 10.71 0.64
N ASP A 99 -5.03 10.64 1.24
CA ASP A 99 -4.34 11.83 1.78
C ASP A 99 -4.06 12.84 0.68
N ARG A 100 -3.67 12.35 -0.50
CA ARG A 100 -3.46 13.19 -1.68
C ARG A 100 -4.76 13.86 -2.16
N ALA A 101 -5.88 13.15 -2.10
CA ALA A 101 -7.19 13.70 -2.46
C ALA A 101 -7.69 14.74 -1.45
N ASP A 102 -7.44 14.50 -0.15
CA ASP A 102 -7.93 15.35 0.95
C ASP A 102 -7.07 16.60 1.12
N LEU A 103 -5.74 16.48 1.00
CA LEU A 103 -4.79 17.56 1.25
C LEU A 103 -4.38 18.30 -0.02
N GLY A 104 -4.49 17.67 -1.20
CA GLY A 104 -4.25 18.28 -2.50
C GLY A 104 -2.94 19.07 -2.58
N ASP A 105 -3.06 20.37 -2.86
CA ASP A 105 -1.92 21.29 -3.05
C ASP A 105 -1.19 21.65 -1.75
N ALA A 106 -1.73 21.29 -0.58
CA ALA A 106 -1.00 21.44 0.68
C ALA A 106 0.19 20.47 0.78
N LEU A 107 0.12 19.33 0.09
CA LEU A 107 1.23 18.41 -0.04
C LEU A 107 2.04 18.73 -1.31
N PRO A 108 3.38 18.85 -1.23
CA PRO A 108 4.20 19.00 -2.42
C PRO A 108 4.04 17.78 -3.33
N GLN A 109 4.14 18.02 -4.64
CA GLN A 109 4.20 16.94 -5.62
C GLN A 109 5.50 16.13 -5.43
N PRO A 110 5.45 14.80 -5.64
CA PRO A 110 6.65 13.97 -5.67
C PRO A 110 7.68 14.55 -6.65
N ALA A 111 8.96 14.48 -6.30
CA ALA A 111 10.00 14.94 -7.21
C ALA A 111 10.10 13.98 -8.42
N PRO A 112 10.19 14.48 -9.66
CA PRO A 112 10.23 13.63 -10.86
C PRO A 112 11.45 12.69 -10.92
N ASP A 113 12.55 13.07 -10.26
CA ASP A 113 13.79 12.30 -10.17
C ASP A 113 13.82 11.35 -8.95
N GLY A 114 12.73 11.28 -8.19
CA GLY A 114 12.64 10.48 -6.98
C GLY A 114 13.34 11.10 -5.76
N GLN A 115 13.72 12.38 -5.81
CA GLN A 115 14.21 13.09 -4.62
C GLN A 115 13.13 13.09 -3.52
N LEU A 116 13.54 12.73 -2.31
CA LEU A 116 12.68 12.72 -1.14
C LEU A 116 12.18 14.12 -0.79
N ARG A 117 10.90 14.21 -0.41
CA ARG A 117 10.25 15.45 0.01
C ARG A 117 10.10 15.46 1.52
N ILE A 118 10.53 16.55 2.14
CA ILE A 118 10.30 16.83 3.56
C ILE A 118 9.41 18.07 3.64
N VAL A 119 8.32 17.99 4.40
CA VAL A 119 7.45 19.13 4.69
C VAL A 119 7.73 19.63 6.10
N PRO A 120 8.00 20.94 6.28
CA PRO A 120 8.09 21.54 7.60
C PRO A 120 6.70 21.73 8.21
N GLY A 121 6.59 21.60 9.52
CA GLY A 121 5.39 22.03 10.22
C GLY A 121 5.27 23.55 10.29
N THR A 122 4.07 24.04 10.61
CA THR A 122 3.73 25.46 10.80
C THR A 122 3.19 25.71 12.21
N GLY A 123 3.04 26.99 12.57
CA GLY A 123 2.48 27.38 13.88
C GLY A 123 3.24 26.77 15.06
N GLU A 124 2.51 26.10 15.95
CA GLU A 124 3.06 25.39 17.11
C GLU A 124 3.97 24.21 16.71
N ALA A 125 3.82 23.70 15.48
CA ALA A 125 4.63 22.63 14.92
C ALA A 125 5.80 23.14 14.05
N ALA A 126 6.18 24.41 14.11
CA ALA A 126 7.24 25.00 13.27
C ALA A 126 8.62 24.31 13.36
N GLY A 127 8.86 23.52 14.41
CA GLY A 127 10.07 22.71 14.55
C GLY A 127 9.98 21.30 13.94
N ALA A 128 8.82 20.89 13.44
CA ALA A 128 8.59 19.57 12.88
C ALA A 128 9.09 19.45 11.45
N GLN A 129 9.58 18.27 11.09
CA GLN A 129 9.98 17.91 9.73
C GLN A 129 9.49 16.51 9.40
N VAL A 130 8.65 16.39 8.38
CA VAL A 130 7.98 15.14 8.01
C VAL A 130 8.46 14.69 6.64
N LEU A 131 9.07 13.51 6.55
CA LEU A 131 9.34 12.84 5.28
C LEU A 131 8.04 12.35 4.67
N LEU A 132 7.79 12.67 3.40
CA LEU A 132 6.67 12.14 2.64
C LEU A 132 7.13 10.98 1.75
N LEU A 133 6.48 9.83 1.92
CA LEU A 133 6.67 8.64 1.10
C LEU A 133 5.39 8.39 0.30
N GLU A 134 5.38 8.88 -0.96
CA GLU A 134 4.20 8.81 -1.82
C GLU A 134 3.96 7.40 -2.35
N HIS A 135 2.75 6.87 -2.19
CA HIS A 135 2.41 5.53 -2.70
C HIS A 135 2.72 5.34 -4.20
N SER A 136 2.47 6.36 -5.04
CA SER A 136 2.68 6.33 -6.49
C SER A 136 4.16 6.30 -6.90
N VAL A 137 5.07 6.69 -6.00
CA VAL A 137 6.53 6.57 -6.25
C VAL A 137 7.01 5.13 -6.07
N TYR A 138 6.23 4.31 -5.35
CA TYR A 138 6.51 2.91 -5.07
C TYR A 138 5.63 1.97 -5.89
N GLU A 139 5.47 2.29 -7.17
CA GLU A 139 4.83 1.42 -8.15
C GLU A 139 5.75 0.26 -8.58
N PHE A 140 5.15 -0.88 -8.91
CA PHE A 140 5.82 -2.07 -9.41
C PHE A 140 4.89 -2.91 -10.29
N VAL A 141 5.50 -3.84 -11.03
CA VAL A 141 4.80 -4.86 -11.80
C VAL A 141 5.23 -6.26 -11.33
N ASN A 142 4.37 -7.27 -11.49
CA ASN A 142 4.68 -8.65 -11.11
C ASN A 142 5.06 -9.53 -12.31
N GLU A 143 4.69 -9.10 -13.51
CA GLU A 143 4.89 -9.78 -14.77
C GLU A 143 6.37 -9.86 -15.09
N ARG A 144 6.90 -11.09 -15.11
CA ARG A 144 8.33 -11.35 -15.27
C ARG A 144 8.88 -10.73 -16.55
N GLU A 145 8.15 -10.77 -17.66
CA GLU A 145 8.62 -10.17 -18.91
C GLU A 145 8.83 -8.65 -18.78
N HIS A 146 7.96 -7.96 -18.05
CA HIS A 146 8.05 -6.52 -17.85
C HIS A 146 9.20 -6.17 -16.91
N VAL A 147 9.38 -6.93 -15.81
CA VAL A 147 10.53 -6.77 -14.92
C VAL A 147 11.85 -7.00 -15.65
N GLN A 148 11.93 -8.04 -16.49
CA GLN A 148 13.12 -8.30 -17.31
C GLN A 148 13.40 -7.21 -18.35
N SER A 149 12.38 -6.46 -18.74
CA SER A 149 12.51 -5.29 -19.63
C SER A 149 12.85 -3.98 -18.89
N GLY A 150 13.03 -4.03 -17.57
CA GLY A 150 13.48 -2.91 -16.74
C GLY A 150 12.39 -2.19 -15.94
N ALA A 151 11.16 -2.70 -15.92
CA ALA A 151 10.14 -2.19 -15.00
C ALA A 151 10.48 -2.61 -13.55
N PRO A 152 10.23 -1.76 -12.53
CA PRO A 152 10.46 -2.13 -11.14
C PRO A 152 9.62 -3.34 -10.73
N GLY A 153 10.25 -4.34 -10.12
CA GLY A 153 9.56 -5.46 -9.48
C GLY A 153 9.32 -5.19 -8.00
N ALA A 154 8.38 -5.92 -7.38
CA ALA A 154 8.01 -5.74 -5.97
C ALA A 154 9.21 -5.68 -5.02
N ARG A 155 10.17 -6.62 -5.17
CA ARG A 155 11.40 -6.67 -4.34
C ARG A 155 12.26 -5.41 -4.50
N GLU A 156 12.40 -4.90 -5.72
CA GLU A 156 13.20 -3.70 -5.98
C GLU A 156 12.54 -2.48 -5.32
N THR A 157 11.23 -2.38 -5.41
CA THR A 157 10.43 -1.33 -4.76
C THR A 157 10.55 -1.38 -3.24
N GLU A 158 10.51 -2.56 -2.62
CA GLU A 158 10.77 -2.70 -1.17
C GLU A 158 12.20 -2.29 -0.80
N VAL A 159 13.20 -2.69 -1.59
CA VAL A 159 14.61 -2.29 -1.37
C VAL A 159 14.78 -0.78 -1.50
N ARG A 160 14.08 -0.16 -2.45
CA ARG A 160 14.06 1.29 -2.61
C ARG A 160 13.48 1.97 -1.37
N LEU A 161 12.29 1.56 -0.90
CA LEU A 161 11.69 2.10 0.31
C LEU A 161 12.64 1.99 1.50
N HIS A 162 13.28 0.83 1.65
CA HIS A 162 14.25 0.59 2.72
C HIS A 162 15.45 1.54 2.68
N ARG A 163 16.00 1.80 1.48
CA ARG A 163 17.09 2.74 1.27
C ARG A 163 16.64 4.17 1.57
N ASP A 164 15.49 4.57 1.04
CA ASP A 164 14.99 5.94 1.14
C ASP A 164 14.68 6.31 2.61
N VAL A 165 14.13 5.38 3.41
CA VAL A 165 14.00 5.54 4.87
C VAL A 165 15.36 5.66 5.54
N ARG A 166 16.33 4.81 5.19
CA ARG A 166 17.69 4.88 5.77
C ARG A 166 18.37 6.22 5.46
N ASP A 167 18.26 6.71 4.23
CA ASP A 167 18.82 7.99 3.81
C ASP A 167 18.20 9.15 4.60
N PHE A 168 16.90 9.12 4.84
CA PHE A 168 16.25 10.08 5.74
C PHE A 168 16.78 10.00 7.17
N LEU A 169 16.97 8.80 7.73
CA LEU A 169 17.55 8.67 9.08
C LEU A 169 18.97 9.24 9.16
N GLN A 170 19.77 9.10 8.10
CA GLN A 170 21.09 9.77 8.03
C GLN A 170 20.96 11.29 7.99
N TYR A 171 20.01 11.82 7.21
CA TYR A 171 19.70 13.25 7.23
C TYR A 171 19.34 13.73 8.65
N VAL A 172 18.45 13.02 9.34
CA VAL A 172 18.01 13.37 10.70
C VAL A 172 19.18 13.36 11.70
N ARG A 173 20.06 12.35 11.63
CA ARG A 173 21.30 12.32 12.44
C ARG A 173 22.19 13.53 12.16
N GLY A 174 22.33 13.91 10.89
CA GLY A 174 23.06 15.12 10.48
C GLY A 174 22.46 16.42 11.03
N GLN A 175 21.14 16.45 11.29
CA GLN A 175 20.44 17.55 11.96
C GLN A 175 20.46 17.48 13.49
N GLY A 176 21.05 16.43 14.09
CA GLY A 176 21.07 16.21 15.54
C GLY A 176 19.73 15.74 16.13
N GLY A 177 18.87 15.12 15.30
CA GLY A 177 17.54 14.67 15.71
C GLY A 177 17.46 13.25 16.31
N LEU A 178 18.57 12.50 16.30
CA LEU A 178 18.69 11.11 16.75
C LEU A 178 19.99 10.89 17.55
#